data_AF-A0A835B004-F1
#
_entry.id   AF-A0A835B004-F1
#
_cell.length_a   1.000
_cell.length_b   1.000
_cell.length_c   1.000
_cell.angle_alpha   90.00
_cell.angle_beta   90.00
_cell.angle_gamma   90.00
#
_symmetry.space_group_name_H-M   'P 1'
#
loop_
_entity.id
_entity.type
_entity.pdbx_description
1 polymer ?
#
loop_
_entity_poly.entity_id
_entity_poly.type
_entity_poly.pdbx_seq_one_letter_code
_entity_poly.pdbx_strand_id
1 'polypeptide(L)'
;MAGKFGAICSRAAASVFSRRHRRILFPSTPTPPRFLPIPQRLLPRSLSTIAMAASNGSAAVDAVQEPPQKITKIAPLLKVKKLSEKAVLPSRGSALAAGYDLSSAVEMVVPARGNALVPTDLSIAIPEGTYARIAPRSGLALKHSIDVGAGVIDADYRGPVGVILFNHSDNEFAVKPGDRIAQMIIEVIVTPDVAEVEDLDATVRGEGGFGSTGI
;
A
#
# COMPACT_ATOMS: atom_id res chain seq x y z
N MET A 1 -14.98 74.48 25.62
CA MET A 1 -14.71 74.89 24.22
C MET A 1 -14.69 73.61 23.38
N ALA A 2 -15.78 73.11 22.81
CA ALA A 2 -16.66 73.65 21.76
C ALA A 2 -16.02 73.70 20.36
N GLY A 3 -16.43 72.76 19.49
CA GLY A 3 -16.50 72.90 18.03
C GLY A 3 -15.62 71.92 17.23
N LYS A 4 -16.05 71.30 16.14
CA LYS A 4 -17.32 71.33 15.38
C LYS A 4 -17.35 70.15 14.40
N PHE A 5 -18.58 69.78 14.05
CA PHE A 5 -19.04 68.77 13.10
C PHE A 5 -18.56 68.98 11.65
N GLY A 6 -18.55 67.87 10.88
CA GLY A 6 -18.53 67.88 9.42
C GLY A 6 -19.00 66.54 8.84
N ALA A 7 -20.31 66.30 8.85
CA ALA A 7 -20.95 65.24 8.07
C ALA A 7 -21.35 65.79 6.69
N ILE A 8 -21.10 65.04 5.62
CA ILE A 8 -21.81 65.19 4.34
C ILE A 8 -22.30 63.81 3.90
N CYS A 9 -23.60 63.79 3.62
CA CYS A 9 -24.41 62.68 3.15
C CYS A 9 -24.85 62.98 1.72
N SER A 10 -24.79 62.00 0.82
CA SER A 10 -25.65 61.92 -0.38
C SER A 10 -25.75 60.45 -0.80
N ARG A 11 -26.85 59.76 -0.47
CA ARG A 11 -27.99 59.42 -1.36
C ARG A 11 -27.58 58.66 -2.63
N ALA A 12 -27.85 57.34 -2.67
CA ALA A 12 -28.99 56.70 -3.36
C ALA A 12 -28.62 56.32 -4.81
N ALA A 13 -29.04 55.23 -5.46
CA ALA A 13 -29.82 54.03 -5.18
C ALA A 13 -29.56 53.07 -6.37
N ALA A 14 -29.81 51.76 -6.22
CA ALA A 14 -30.54 50.90 -7.17
C ALA A 14 -30.11 49.43 -7.05
N SER A 15 -31.06 48.63 -6.56
CA SER A 15 -31.06 47.18 -6.67
C SER A 15 -31.29 46.74 -8.13
N VAL A 16 -30.56 45.73 -8.60
CA VAL A 16 -31.10 44.80 -9.60
C VAL A 16 -30.85 43.38 -9.12
N PHE A 17 -31.93 42.80 -8.63
CA PHE A 17 -32.13 41.39 -8.37
C PHE A 17 -32.28 40.68 -9.72
N SER A 18 -31.51 39.61 -9.98
CA SER A 18 -31.83 38.67 -11.07
C SER A 18 -31.40 37.26 -10.69
N ARG A 19 -32.27 36.57 -9.96
CA ARG A 19 -32.31 35.11 -9.90
C ARG A 19 -32.79 34.58 -11.26
N ARG A 20 -31.89 34.02 -12.07
CA ARG A 20 -32.27 33.18 -13.21
C ARG A 20 -32.19 31.71 -12.80
N HIS A 21 -33.36 31.13 -12.53
CA HIS A 21 -33.54 29.67 -12.52
C HIS A 21 -33.33 29.15 -13.95
N ARG A 22 -32.20 28.49 -14.21
CA ARG A 22 -32.09 27.57 -15.35
C ARG A 22 -32.55 26.18 -14.91
N ARG A 23 -33.71 25.76 -15.40
CA ARG A 23 -34.13 24.35 -15.42
C ARG A 23 -33.14 23.61 -16.32
N ILE A 24 -32.36 22.70 -15.74
CA ILE A 24 -31.55 21.73 -16.48
C ILE A 24 -32.47 20.55 -16.76
N LEU A 25 -32.76 20.33 -18.05
CA LEU A 25 -33.44 19.15 -18.56
C LEU A 25 -32.41 18.02 -18.64
N PHE A 26 -32.63 16.93 -17.91
CA PHE A 26 -31.84 15.70 -18.02
C PHE A 26 -32.25 14.95 -19.29
N PRO A 27 -31.31 14.55 -20.17
CA PRO A 27 -31.62 13.61 -21.25
C PRO A 27 -31.81 12.20 -20.67
N SER A 28 -32.79 11.50 -21.23
CA SER A 28 -33.17 10.12 -20.94
C SER A 28 -32.00 9.13 -21.04
N THR A 29 -31.96 8.18 -20.12
CA THR A 29 -30.96 7.09 -20.06
C THR A 29 -31.02 6.19 -21.30
N PRO A 30 -29.87 5.75 -21.84
CA PRO A 30 -29.85 4.74 -22.90
C PRO A 30 -30.16 3.35 -22.33
N THR A 31 -31.03 2.61 -23.02
CA THR A 31 -31.32 1.20 -22.78
C THR A 31 -30.09 0.31 -23.07
N PRO A 32 -29.85 -0.75 -22.29
CA PRO A 32 -28.72 -1.66 -22.55
C PRO A 32 -28.99 -2.55 -23.77
N PRO A 33 -27.94 -2.99 -24.49
CA PRO A 33 -28.10 -3.86 -25.65
C PRO A 33 -28.54 -5.28 -25.25
N ARG A 34 -29.42 -5.87 -26.07
CA ARG A 34 -29.87 -7.26 -25.99
C ARG A 34 -28.69 -8.20 -26.27
N PHE A 35 -28.36 -9.09 -25.34
CA PHE A 35 -27.44 -10.20 -25.57
C PHE A 35 -28.05 -11.19 -26.57
N LEU A 36 -27.36 -11.42 -27.69
CA LEU A 36 -27.63 -12.53 -28.60
C LEU A 36 -26.94 -13.80 -28.06
N PRO A 37 -27.58 -14.98 -28.13
CA PRO A 37 -26.96 -16.22 -27.67
C PRO A 37 -25.84 -16.68 -28.62
N ILE A 38 -24.70 -17.05 -28.04
CA ILE A 38 -23.56 -17.65 -28.72
C ILE A 38 -23.96 -19.06 -29.21
N PRO A 39 -23.65 -19.47 -30.46
CA PRO A 39 -23.95 -20.81 -30.94
C PRO A 39 -23.04 -21.84 -30.25
N GLN A 40 -23.65 -22.88 -29.67
CA GLN A 40 -22.98 -24.02 -29.04
C GLN A 40 -22.05 -24.71 -30.04
N ARG A 41 -20.78 -24.82 -29.67
CA ARG A 41 -19.77 -25.58 -30.42
C ARG A 41 -20.04 -27.08 -30.24
N LEU A 42 -20.20 -27.75 -31.38
CA LEU A 42 -20.46 -29.18 -31.53
C LEU A 42 -19.39 -30.04 -30.84
N LEU A 43 -19.85 -30.97 -29.98
CA LEU A 43 -19.07 -32.12 -29.52
C LEU A 43 -18.98 -33.16 -30.63
N PRO A 44 -17.80 -33.75 -30.94
CA PRO A 44 -17.76 -34.95 -31.74
C PRO A 44 -18.10 -36.18 -30.88
N ARG A 45 -18.93 -37.02 -31.50
CA ARG A 45 -19.55 -38.24 -30.99
C ARG A 45 -18.53 -39.34 -30.66
N SER A 46 -18.94 -40.17 -29.69
CA SER A 46 -18.39 -41.48 -29.40
C SER A 46 -18.44 -42.42 -30.60
N LEU A 47 -17.43 -43.28 -30.71
CA LEU A 47 -17.55 -44.57 -31.37
C LEU A 47 -17.05 -45.66 -30.44
N SER A 48 -17.87 -46.70 -30.41
CA SER A 48 -17.92 -47.84 -29.51
C SER A 48 -16.89 -48.92 -29.89
N THR A 49 -16.34 -49.54 -28.84
CA THR A 49 -16.19 -50.99 -28.58
C THR A 49 -15.78 -51.96 -29.71
N ILE A 50 -14.75 -52.77 -29.40
CA ILE A 50 -14.50 -54.23 -29.64
C ILE A 50 -12.97 -54.41 -29.55
N ALA A 51 -12.33 -55.35 -28.85
CA ALA A 51 -12.73 -56.53 -28.08
C ALA A 51 -11.63 -56.92 -27.07
N MET A 52 -12.06 -57.73 -26.10
CA MET A 52 -11.32 -58.44 -25.07
C MET A 52 -10.27 -59.43 -25.61
N ALA A 53 -9.13 -59.54 -24.91
CA ALA A 53 -8.48 -60.82 -24.61
C ALA A 53 -7.60 -60.66 -23.35
N ALA A 54 -7.77 -61.59 -22.41
CA ALA A 54 -7.24 -61.58 -21.06
C ALA A 54 -5.85 -62.22 -20.96
N SER A 55 -5.04 -61.81 -19.98
CA SER A 55 -4.28 -62.73 -19.11
C SER A 55 -3.61 -61.99 -17.94
N ASN A 56 -4.10 -62.30 -16.73
CA ASN A 56 -3.41 -62.45 -15.45
C ASN A 56 -2.11 -61.67 -15.14
N GLY A 57 -2.19 -60.90 -14.05
CA GLY A 57 -1.35 -61.19 -12.88
C GLY A 57 -0.20 -60.23 -12.58
N SER A 58 -0.18 -59.83 -11.30
CA SER A 58 0.93 -59.29 -10.51
C SER A 58 0.88 -57.79 -10.21
N ALA A 59 0.94 -57.55 -8.91
CA ALA A 59 0.83 -56.29 -8.22
C ALA A 59 2.04 -55.39 -8.44
N ALA A 60 1.75 -54.09 -8.45
CA ALA A 60 2.51 -53.01 -7.82
C ALA A 60 4.03 -53.20 -7.67
N VAL A 61 4.80 -52.37 -8.39
CA VAL A 61 5.80 -51.44 -7.83
C VAL A 61 6.16 -50.43 -8.91
N ASP A 62 5.34 -49.39 -9.06
CA ASP A 62 5.74 -48.23 -9.85
C ASP A 62 6.82 -47.45 -9.09
N ALA A 63 7.88 -47.13 -9.83
CA ALA A 63 9.05 -46.41 -9.38
C ALA A 63 8.67 -45.06 -8.77
N VAL A 64 8.84 -44.91 -7.45
CA VAL A 64 8.85 -43.61 -6.79
C VAL A 64 10.17 -42.94 -7.13
N GLN A 65 10.15 -42.17 -8.20
CA GLN A 65 11.21 -41.25 -8.57
C GLN A 65 11.16 -40.09 -7.57
N GLU A 66 12.12 -40.03 -6.63
CA GLU A 66 12.29 -38.85 -5.76
C GLU A 66 12.63 -37.62 -6.60
N PRO A 67 11.90 -36.49 -6.47
CA PRO A 67 12.44 -35.20 -6.86
C PRO A 67 13.14 -34.54 -5.66
N PRO A 68 14.29 -33.90 -5.88
CA PRO A 68 15.14 -33.38 -4.83
C PRO A 68 14.62 -32.01 -4.38
N GLN A 69 14.21 -31.87 -3.13
CA GLN A 69 14.18 -30.56 -2.48
C GLN A 69 15.14 -30.54 -1.31
N LYS A 70 16.42 -30.54 -1.67
CA LYS A 70 17.45 -29.95 -0.82
C LYS A 70 17.11 -28.46 -0.75
N ILE A 71 16.32 -28.06 0.27
CA ILE A 71 16.07 -26.67 0.61
C ILE A 71 17.43 -26.08 0.97
N THR A 72 18.14 -25.58 -0.03
CA THR A 72 19.26 -24.69 0.19
C THR A 72 18.60 -23.45 0.79
N LYS A 73 18.67 -23.32 2.11
CA LYS A 73 18.15 -22.18 2.86
C LYS A 73 19.02 -20.96 2.53
N ILE A 74 18.97 -20.51 1.28
CA ILE A 74 19.55 -19.24 0.87
C ILE A 74 18.65 -18.21 1.52
N ALA A 75 19.10 -17.63 2.63
CA ALA A 75 18.43 -16.47 3.20
C ALA A 75 18.26 -15.46 2.05
N PRO A 76 17.02 -15.06 1.74
CA PRO A 76 16.80 -14.28 0.53
C PRO A 76 17.50 -12.94 0.66
N LEU A 77 18.36 -12.63 -0.33
CA LEU A 77 19.18 -11.44 -0.33
C LEU A 77 18.33 -10.21 -0.68
N LEU A 78 18.31 -9.21 0.21
CA LEU A 78 17.77 -7.89 -0.09
C LEU A 78 18.74 -7.14 -1.01
N LYS A 79 18.33 -6.85 -2.25
CA LYS A 79 19.17 -6.12 -3.21
C LYS A 79 18.87 -4.63 -3.12
N VAL A 80 19.91 -3.82 -3.07
CA VAL A 80 19.81 -2.36 -2.96
C VAL A 80 20.69 -1.70 -4.02
N LYS A 81 20.12 -0.74 -4.77
CA LYS A 81 20.82 0.11 -5.74
C LYS A 81 20.84 1.53 -5.21
N LYS A 82 22.03 2.12 -5.10
CA LYS A 82 22.17 3.57 -4.87
C LYS A 82 21.87 4.33 -6.15
N LEU A 83 21.06 5.39 -6.04
CA LEU A 83 20.72 6.30 -7.13
C LEU A 83 21.60 7.56 -7.12
N SER A 84 22.28 7.85 -6.00
CA SER A 84 23.24 8.94 -5.85
C SER A 84 24.39 8.55 -4.92
N GLU A 85 25.44 9.37 -4.89
CA GLU A 85 26.57 9.22 -3.97
C GLU A 85 26.19 9.51 -2.51
N LYS A 86 25.12 10.29 -2.30
CA LYS A 86 24.61 10.65 -0.97
C LYS A 86 23.82 9.52 -0.31
N ALA A 87 23.37 8.55 -1.10
CA ALA A 87 22.62 7.40 -0.60
C ALA A 87 23.47 6.55 0.36
N VAL A 88 22.92 6.22 1.52
CA VAL A 88 23.55 5.36 2.52
C VAL A 88 22.94 3.96 2.43
N LEU A 89 23.77 2.91 2.46
CA LEU A 89 23.22 1.55 2.46
C LEU A 89 22.48 1.28 3.79
N PRO A 90 21.29 0.67 3.75
CA PRO A 90 20.55 0.35 4.97
C PRO A 90 21.35 -0.61 5.86
N SER A 91 21.35 -0.36 7.17
CA SER A 91 22.12 -1.14 8.14
C SER A 91 21.27 -1.50 9.35
N ARG A 92 21.55 -2.63 9.99
CA ARG A 92 20.84 -3.03 11.21
C ARG A 92 21.55 -2.46 12.43
N GLY A 93 20.79 -1.92 13.38
CA GLY A 93 21.34 -1.37 14.62
C GLY A 93 21.88 -2.42 15.59
N SER A 94 21.45 -3.68 15.47
CA SER A 94 21.94 -4.81 16.25
C SER A 94 21.76 -6.12 15.47
N ALA A 95 22.34 -7.22 15.97
CA ALA A 95 22.30 -8.53 15.29
C ALA A 95 20.88 -9.09 15.11
N LEU A 96 19.95 -8.73 16.00
CA LEU A 96 18.55 -9.17 16.00
C LEU A 96 17.58 -8.02 15.74
N ALA A 97 18.08 -6.85 15.30
CA ALA A 97 17.20 -5.74 14.95
C ALA A 97 16.26 -6.17 13.80
N ALA A 98 14.97 -5.89 13.96
CA ALA A 98 13.95 -6.21 12.97
C ALA A 98 14.10 -5.37 11.70
N GLY A 99 14.48 -4.09 11.86
CA GLY A 99 14.57 -3.13 10.76
C GLY A 99 15.99 -2.78 10.33
N TYR A 100 16.12 -2.38 9.07
CA TYR A 100 17.29 -1.72 8.51
C TYR A 100 17.07 -0.20 8.58
N ASP A 101 17.93 0.53 9.27
CA ASP A 101 17.86 1.98 9.35
C ASP A 101 18.00 2.58 7.93
N LEU A 102 17.09 3.50 7.59
CA LEU A 102 17.11 4.30 6.37
C LEU A 102 17.57 5.72 6.68
N SER A 103 18.50 6.22 5.87
CA SER A 103 19.02 7.59 6.01
C SER A 103 18.46 8.53 4.95
N SER A 104 18.35 9.81 5.29
CA SER A 104 18.07 10.86 4.31
C SER A 104 19.24 11.05 3.35
N ALA A 105 18.97 11.22 2.06
CA ALA A 105 19.96 11.63 1.08
C ALA A 105 20.09 13.17 0.95
N VAL A 106 19.14 13.92 1.50
CA VAL A 106 19.02 15.37 1.32
C VAL A 106 18.84 16.11 2.64
N GLU A 107 19.13 17.40 2.62
CA GLU A 107 18.76 18.31 3.71
C GLU A 107 17.34 18.81 3.49
N MET A 108 16.50 18.74 4.52
CA MET A 108 15.15 19.28 4.47
C MET A 108 14.57 19.54 5.85
N VAL A 109 13.44 20.26 5.88
CA VAL A 109 12.68 20.53 7.10
C VAL A 109 11.30 19.90 6.98
N VAL A 110 10.91 19.13 7.99
CA VAL A 110 9.52 18.67 8.14
C VAL A 110 8.76 19.74 8.94
N PRO A 111 7.78 20.42 8.32
CA PRO A 111 7.07 21.53 8.97
C PRO A 111 6.34 21.07 10.23
N ALA A 112 6.25 21.96 11.23
CA ALA A 112 5.43 21.73 12.42
C ALA A 112 3.99 21.40 12.02
N ARG A 113 3.38 20.41 12.68
CA ARG A 113 2.02 19.92 12.36
C ARG A 113 1.81 19.53 10.89
N GLY A 114 2.88 19.18 10.17
CA GLY A 114 2.84 18.87 8.75
C GLY A 114 3.53 17.54 8.41
N ASN A 115 3.84 17.38 7.13
CA ASN A 115 4.54 16.21 6.61
C ASN A 115 5.52 16.59 5.50
N ALA A 116 6.46 15.67 5.24
CA ALA A 116 7.38 15.78 4.12
C ALA A 116 7.78 14.40 3.60
N LEU A 117 7.98 14.29 2.28
CA LEU A 117 8.58 13.12 1.64
C LEU A 117 10.10 13.29 1.63
N VAL A 118 10.82 12.46 2.40
CA VAL A 118 12.27 12.47 2.50
C VAL A 118 12.88 11.42 1.56
N PRO A 119 13.63 11.82 0.51
CA PRO A 119 14.32 10.89 -0.38
C PRO A 119 15.46 10.13 0.32
N THR A 120 15.56 8.83 0.03
CA THR A 120 16.72 8.01 0.46
C THR A 120 17.76 7.81 -0.65
N ASP A 121 17.40 8.14 -1.89
CA ASP A 121 18.16 7.82 -3.11
C ASP A 121 18.53 6.34 -3.25
N LEU A 122 17.64 5.46 -2.78
CA LEU A 122 17.76 4.02 -2.94
C LEU A 122 16.64 3.47 -3.83
N SER A 123 16.95 2.46 -4.63
CA SER A 123 15.97 1.52 -5.17
C SER A 123 16.24 0.15 -4.59
N ILE A 124 15.20 -0.62 -4.33
CA ILE A 124 15.32 -1.93 -3.68
C ILE A 124 14.64 -3.01 -4.50
N ALA A 125 15.12 -4.25 -4.37
CA ALA A 125 14.40 -5.44 -4.80
C ALA A 125 14.26 -6.36 -3.59
N ILE A 126 13.01 -6.56 -3.20
CA ILE A 126 12.61 -7.28 -2.00
C ILE A 126 12.32 -8.74 -2.38
N PRO A 127 12.57 -9.71 -1.50
CA PRO A 127 12.20 -11.11 -1.73
C PRO A 127 10.69 -11.30 -1.97
N GLU A 128 10.34 -12.22 -2.86
CA GLU A 128 8.96 -12.62 -3.09
C GLU A 128 8.33 -13.23 -1.81
N GLY A 129 7.02 -13.07 -1.64
CA GLY A 129 6.31 -13.45 -0.41
C GLY A 129 6.56 -12.49 0.77
N THR A 130 7.20 -11.35 0.52
CA THR A 130 7.43 -10.31 1.52
C THR A 130 7.17 -8.93 0.93
N TYR A 131 6.98 -7.93 1.79
CA TYR A 131 7.02 -6.52 1.42
C TYR A 131 7.92 -5.77 2.40
N ALA A 132 8.34 -4.56 2.04
CA ALA A 132 9.12 -3.71 2.93
C ALA A 132 8.22 -2.67 3.59
N ARG A 133 8.08 -2.76 4.92
CA ARG A 133 7.39 -1.75 5.72
C ARG A 133 8.37 -0.68 6.19
N ILE A 134 8.10 0.58 5.88
CA ILE A 134 8.80 1.72 6.48
C ILE A 134 8.14 2.02 7.83
N ALA A 135 8.91 1.87 8.90
CA ALA A 135 8.46 1.97 10.28
C ALA A 135 9.15 3.15 10.99
N PRO A 136 8.48 3.77 11.97
CA PRO A 136 9.06 4.86 12.76
C PRO A 136 10.20 4.34 13.66
N ARG A 137 11.15 5.23 13.95
CA ARG A 137 12.20 4.99 14.95
C ARG A 137 11.72 5.54 16.29
N SER A 138 11.73 4.71 17.34
CA SER A 138 11.21 5.09 18.66
C SER A 138 11.85 6.37 19.24
N GLY A 139 13.14 6.58 18.98
CA GLY A 139 13.84 7.78 19.43
C GLY A 139 13.32 9.07 18.78
N LEU A 140 12.92 9.04 17.50
CA LEU A 140 12.36 10.19 16.81
C LEU A 140 10.91 10.43 17.21
N ALA A 141 10.13 9.35 17.38
CA ALA A 141 8.76 9.43 17.87
C ALA A 141 8.68 10.06 19.27
N LEU A 142 9.53 9.60 20.20
CA LEU A 142 9.51 10.10 21.58
C LEU A 142 10.04 11.53 21.72
N LYS A 143 11.15 11.86 21.05
CA LYS A 143 11.87 13.13 21.27
C LYS A 143 11.40 14.28 20.39
N HIS A 144 10.89 13.96 19.20
CA HIS A 144 10.55 14.95 18.17
C HIS A 144 9.12 14.81 17.66
N SER A 145 8.32 13.88 18.22
CA SER A 145 6.95 13.60 17.78
C SER A 145 6.86 13.27 16.29
N ILE A 146 7.87 12.56 15.76
CA ILE A 146 7.93 12.15 14.36
C ILE A 146 7.33 10.76 14.19
N ASP A 147 6.41 10.63 13.24
CA ASP A 147 5.85 9.36 12.80
C ASP A 147 6.08 9.13 11.31
N VAL A 148 5.81 7.92 10.83
CA VAL A 148 5.97 7.52 9.43
C VAL A 148 4.61 7.22 8.80
N GLY A 149 4.35 7.83 7.65
CA GLY A 149 3.16 7.63 6.84
C GLY A 149 3.33 6.60 5.73
N ALA A 150 2.19 6.07 5.24
CA ALA A 150 2.09 5.08 4.17
C ALA A 150 2.92 3.82 4.44
N GLY A 151 4.20 3.85 4.05
CA GLY A 151 5.18 2.87 4.49
C GLY A 151 5.06 1.47 3.88
N VAL A 152 4.21 1.24 2.88
CA VAL A 152 4.15 -0.03 2.14
C VAL A 152 4.97 0.10 0.87
N ILE A 153 6.08 -0.66 0.76
CA ILE A 153 6.88 -0.77 -0.46
C ILE A 153 6.73 -2.19 -1.01
N ASP A 154 6.11 -2.28 -2.18
CA ASP A 154 5.83 -3.55 -2.86
C ASP A 154 7.10 -4.25 -3.37
N ALA A 155 7.05 -5.58 -3.45
CA ALA A 155 8.21 -6.39 -3.84
C ALA A 155 8.66 -6.17 -5.29
N ASP A 156 7.77 -5.73 -6.15
CA ASP A 156 8.00 -5.42 -7.56
C ASP A 156 8.35 -3.93 -7.81
N TYR A 157 8.27 -3.07 -6.79
CA TYR A 157 8.68 -1.67 -6.90
C TYR A 157 10.18 -1.54 -7.15
N ARG A 158 10.57 -0.79 -8.19
CA ARG A 158 11.98 -0.52 -8.55
C ARG A 158 12.31 0.97 -8.62
N GLY A 159 11.36 1.84 -8.26
CA GLY A 159 11.56 3.28 -8.22
C GLY A 159 12.40 3.73 -7.01
N PRO A 160 12.56 5.06 -6.83
CA PRO A 160 13.21 5.62 -5.67
C PRO A 160 12.36 5.41 -4.40
N VAL A 161 12.98 4.95 -3.32
CA VAL A 161 12.35 4.81 -2.00
C VAL A 161 12.37 6.16 -1.29
N GLY A 162 11.20 6.63 -0.88
CA GLY A 162 11.03 7.82 -0.06
C GLY A 162 10.36 7.49 1.26
N VAL A 163 10.64 8.28 2.29
CA VAL A 163 10.07 8.15 3.63
C VAL A 163 9.14 9.32 3.86
N ILE A 164 7.85 9.07 4.06
CA ILE A 164 6.90 10.13 4.44
C ILE A 164 6.96 10.29 5.95
N LEU A 165 7.48 11.43 6.41
CA LEU A 165 7.51 11.78 7.83
C LEU A 165 6.33 12.68 8.16
N PHE A 166 5.62 12.36 9.25
CA PHE A 166 4.66 13.25 9.90
C PHE A 166 5.31 13.88 11.13
N ASN A 167 5.12 15.18 11.30
CA ASN A 167 5.57 15.90 12.48
C ASN A 167 4.36 16.31 13.31
N HIS A 168 4.16 15.64 14.44
CA HIS A 168 3.09 15.92 15.38
C HIS A 168 3.47 16.93 16.48
N SER A 169 4.63 17.59 16.37
CA SER A 169 5.02 18.67 17.27
C SER A 169 4.66 20.05 16.71
N ASP A 170 4.78 21.07 17.56
CA ASP A 170 4.64 22.49 17.19
C ASP A 170 5.97 23.11 16.72
N ASN A 171 7.05 22.33 16.65
CA ASN A 171 8.36 22.78 16.21
C ASN A 171 8.72 22.14 14.86
N GLU A 172 9.48 22.86 14.04
CA GLU A 172 10.05 22.30 12.82
C GLU A 172 11.09 21.20 13.15
N PHE A 173 11.15 20.17 12.30
CA PHE A 173 12.15 19.10 12.44
C PHE A 173 13.11 19.14 11.26
N ALA A 174 14.36 19.52 11.54
CA ALA A 174 15.43 19.54 10.55
C ALA A 174 16.01 18.12 10.35
N VAL A 175 16.10 17.71 9.08
CA VAL A 175 16.69 16.45 8.63
C VAL A 175 17.94 16.78 7.82
N LYS A 176 19.08 16.19 8.20
CA LYS A 176 20.34 16.35 7.47
C LYS A 176 20.65 15.10 6.63
N PRO A 177 21.44 15.24 5.55
CA PRO A 177 21.95 14.08 4.82
C PRO A 177 22.69 13.13 5.76
N GLY A 178 22.37 11.83 5.67
CA GLY A 178 22.93 10.78 6.52
C GLY A 178 22.12 10.50 7.80
N ASP A 179 21.24 11.41 8.24
CA ASP A 179 20.41 11.18 9.41
C ASP A 179 19.49 9.98 9.20
N ARG A 180 19.45 9.07 10.19
CA ARG A 180 18.59 7.89 10.18
C ARG A 180 17.17 8.29 10.57
N ILE A 181 16.27 8.33 9.59
CA ILE A 181 14.92 8.91 9.73
C ILE A 181 13.83 7.86 9.94
N ALA A 182 14.03 6.65 9.45
CA ALA A 182 13.08 5.55 9.56
C ALA A 182 13.83 4.21 9.57
N GLN A 183 13.11 3.11 9.74
CA GLN A 183 13.66 1.77 9.56
C GLN A 183 12.76 0.96 8.63
N MET A 184 13.37 0.17 7.76
CA MET A 184 12.67 -0.73 6.85
C MET A 184 12.64 -2.13 7.43
N ILE A 185 11.45 -2.71 7.59
CA ILE A 185 11.24 -4.07 8.08
C ILE A 185 10.74 -4.91 6.90
N ILE A 186 11.35 -6.07 6.68
CA ILE A 186 10.89 -7.02 5.65
C ILE A 186 9.85 -7.93 6.30
N GLU A 187 8.58 -7.74 5.94
CA GLU A 187 7.46 -8.46 6.52
C GLU A 187 6.97 -9.55 5.58
N VAL A 188 6.76 -10.75 6.13
CA VAL A 188 6.23 -11.89 5.40
C VAL A 188 4.73 -11.70 5.23
N ILE A 189 4.25 -11.90 4.01
CA ILE A 189 2.83 -11.80 3.66
C ILE A 189 2.39 -13.01 2.84
N VAL A 190 1.08 -13.20 2.78
CA VAL A 190 0.43 -14.08 1.82
C VAL A 190 -0.44 -13.24 0.90
N THR A 191 -0.46 -13.59 -0.39
CA THR A 191 -1.24 -12.89 -1.42
C THR A 191 -2.24 -13.87 -2.05
N PRO A 192 -3.33 -14.25 -1.34
CA PRO A 192 -4.32 -15.19 -1.85
C PRO A 192 -5.22 -14.54 -2.90
N ASP A 193 -5.84 -15.37 -3.74
CA ASP A 193 -6.95 -14.92 -4.58
C ASP A 193 -8.17 -14.55 -3.71
N VAL A 194 -8.90 -13.52 -4.13
CA VAL A 194 -10.12 -13.07 -3.43
C VAL A 194 -11.32 -13.84 -3.95
N ALA A 195 -12.07 -14.48 -3.05
CA ALA A 195 -13.32 -15.16 -3.35
C ALA A 195 -14.50 -14.50 -2.62
N GLU A 196 -15.56 -14.17 -3.35
CA GLU A 196 -16.83 -13.66 -2.80
C GLU A 196 -17.70 -14.84 -2.30
N VAL A 197 -18.33 -14.69 -1.14
CA VAL A 197 -19.18 -15.71 -0.49
C VAL A 197 -20.45 -15.06 0.08
N GLU A 198 -21.51 -15.85 0.26
CA GLU A 198 -22.77 -15.36 0.84
C GLU A 198 -22.65 -15.06 2.33
N ASP A 199 -21.94 -15.91 3.09
CA ASP A 199 -21.75 -15.78 4.54
C ASP A 199 -20.34 -16.24 4.97
N LEU A 200 -19.88 -15.76 6.13
CA LEU A 200 -18.63 -16.18 6.80
C LEU A 200 -18.92 -17.10 8.00
N ASP A 201 -17.93 -17.89 8.41
CA ASP A 201 -18.03 -18.73 9.60
C ASP A 201 -18.09 -17.92 10.90
N ALA A 202 -18.87 -18.40 11.87
CA ALA A 202 -18.98 -17.75 13.17
C ALA A 202 -17.72 -18.00 14.01
N THR A 203 -17.20 -16.94 14.65
CA THR A 203 -16.06 -17.01 15.56
C THR A 203 -16.44 -16.53 16.96
N VAL A 204 -15.64 -16.88 17.96
CA VAL A 204 -15.81 -16.40 19.35
C VAL A 204 -15.76 -14.87 19.43
N ARG A 205 -14.96 -14.21 18.58
CA ARG A 205 -14.87 -12.75 18.54
C ARG A 205 -16.08 -12.10 17.85
N GLY A 206 -16.64 -12.74 16.84
CA GLY A 206 -17.77 -12.22 16.06
C GLY A 206 -17.53 -10.79 15.57
N GLU A 207 -18.50 -9.91 15.80
CA GLU A 207 -18.47 -8.49 15.42
C GLU A 207 -17.72 -7.58 16.42
N GLY A 208 -17.07 -8.14 17.45
CA GLY A 208 -16.36 -7.38 18.48
C GLY A 208 -15.09 -6.68 17.97
N GLY A 209 -15.08 -5.35 18.01
CA GLY A 209 -13.93 -4.49 17.64
C GLY A 209 -13.83 -3.20 18.47
N PHE A 210 -12.85 -2.35 18.15
CA PHE A 210 -12.71 -0.98 18.72
C PHE A 210 -12.72 -0.90 20.26
N GLY A 211 -11.90 -1.73 20.92
CA GLY A 211 -11.83 -1.74 22.39
C GLY A 211 -12.88 -2.64 23.05
N SER A 212 -13.48 -3.57 22.31
CA SER A 212 -14.43 -4.57 22.83
C SER A 212 -13.89 -5.47 23.95
N THR A 213 -12.57 -5.48 24.18
CA THR A 213 -11.90 -6.23 25.25
C THR A 213 -11.51 -5.38 26.46
N GLY A 214 -11.90 -4.10 26.50
CA GLY A 214 -11.59 -3.17 27.59
C GLY A 214 -10.47 -2.17 27.26
N ILE A 215 -10.10 -1.37 28.28
CA ILE A 215 -8.98 -0.42 28.31
C ILE A 215 -7.82 -1.05 29.07
#